data_AF-A0A1V5HGY2-F1
#
_entry.id   AF-A0A1V5HGY2-F1
#
_cell.length_a   1.000
_cell.length_b   1.000
_cell.length_c   1.000
_cell.angle_alpha   90.00
_cell.angle_beta   90.00
_cell.angle_gamma   90.00
#
_symmetry.space_group_name_H-M   'P 1'
#
loop_
_entity.id
_entity.type
_entity.pdbx_description
1 polymer ?
#
loop_
_entity_poly.entity_id
_entity_poly.type
_entity_poly.pdbx_seq_one_letter_code
_entity_poly.pdbx_strand_id
1 'polypeptide(L)' 'MTKEEILDKVKKVDGLGGGMTVNERLFETGLMDTFDKAKNKDTELARMILEAIRVDKQSIDKILS' A
#
# COMPACT_ATOMS: atom_id res chain seq x y z
N MET A 1 9.40 -6.74 5.41
CA MET A 1 9.74 -5.45 4.78
C MET A 1 9.54 -4.37 5.81
N THR A 2 10.46 -3.43 5.89
CA THR A 2 10.45 -2.34 6.87
C THR A 2 9.67 -1.13 6.36
N LYS A 3 9.32 -0.21 7.26
CA LYS A 3 8.69 1.07 6.92
C LYS A 3 9.54 1.88 5.94
N GLU A 4 10.86 1.88 6.12
CA GLU A 4 11.79 2.64 5.28
C GLU A 4 11.81 2.11 3.85
N GLU A 5 11.84 0.79 3.67
CA GLU A 5 11.76 0.15 2.35
C GLU A 5 10.42 0.44 1.64
N ILE A 6 9.31 0.44 2.38
CA ILE A 6 7.99 0.84 1.85
C ILE A 6 8.04 2.28 1.34
N LEU A 7 8.54 3.20 2.17
CA LEU A 7 8.59 4.61 1.81
C LEU A 7 9.54 4.88 0.64
N ASP A 8 10.66 4.17 0.54
CA ASP A 8 11.58 4.28 -0.60
C ASP A 8 10.93 3.84 -1.92
N LYS A 9 10.18 2.73 -1.91
CA LYS A 9 9.39 2.28 -3.07
C LYS A 9 8.32 3.30 -3.48
N VAL A 10 7.59 3.85 -2.51
CA VAL A 10 6.55 4.86 -2.73
C VAL A 10 7.13 6.16 -3.30
N LYS A 11 8.27 6.63 -2.81
CA LYS A 11 8.92 7.87 -3.29
C LYS A 11 9.38 7.82 -4.75
N LYS A 12 9.54 6.62 -5.32
CA LYS A 12 9.97 6.43 -6.72
C LYS A 12 8.82 6.53 -7.72
N VAL A 13 7.57 6.61 -7.25
CA VAL A 13 6.39 6.67 -8.11
C VAL A 13 5.79 8.07 -8.05
N ASP A 14 5.85 8.78 -9.18
CA ASP A 14 5.20 10.08 -9.34
C ASP A 14 3.68 9.92 -9.49
N GLY A 15 2.91 10.90 -8.99
CA GLY A 15 1.45 10.92 -9.20
C GLY A 15 0.62 9.99 -8.31
N LEU A 16 1.24 9.34 -7.31
CA LEU A 16 0.51 8.58 -6.28
C LEU A 16 -0.57 9.47 -5.62
N GLY A 17 -1.83 9.21 -5.96
CA GLY A 17 -3.00 9.92 -5.43
C GLY A 17 -3.90 10.59 -6.47
N GLY A 18 -3.50 10.65 -7.75
CA GLY A 18 -4.33 11.17 -8.84
C GLY A 18 -4.61 10.11 -9.91
N GLY A 19 -5.87 9.86 -10.24
CA GLY A 19 -6.27 9.01 -11.38
C GLY A 19 -6.04 7.50 -11.22
N MET A 20 -5.24 7.05 -10.26
CA MET A 20 -4.95 5.63 -10.01
C MET A 20 -5.86 5.03 -8.94
N THR A 21 -6.36 3.82 -9.23
CA THR A 21 -6.96 2.89 -8.26
C THR A 21 -5.94 2.36 -7.26
N VAL A 22 -6.40 1.75 -6.16
CA VAL A 22 -5.50 1.17 -5.13
C VAL A 22 -4.59 0.08 -5.71
N ASN A 23 -5.15 -0.81 -6.54
CA ASN A 23 -4.39 -1.90 -7.15
C ASN A 23 -3.29 -1.39 -8.09
N GLU A 24 -3.57 -0.35 -8.88
CA GLU A 24 -2.56 0.28 -9.74
C GLU A 24 -1.43 0.87 -8.89
N ARG A 25 -1.74 1.54 -7.77
CA ARG A 25 -0.70 2.07 -6.87
C ARG A 25 0.15 0.96 -6.23
N LEU A 26 -0.48 -0.15 -5.84
CA LEU A 26 0.24 -1.33 -5.34
C LEU A 26 1.17 -1.94 -6.40
N PHE A 27 0.72 -1.96 -7.64
CA PHE A 27 1.49 -2.46 -8.78
C PHE A 27 2.68 -1.55 -9.10
N GLU A 28 2.44 -0.25 -9.30
CA GLU A 28 3.46 0.75 -9.64
C GLU A 28 4.57 0.85 -8.58
N THR A 29 4.21 0.72 -7.29
CA THR A 29 5.19 0.73 -6.19
C THR A 29 5.91 -0.62 -6.00
N GLY A 30 5.50 -1.66 -6.73
CA GLY A 30 6.00 -3.02 -6.55
C GLY A 30 5.74 -3.55 -5.13
N LEU A 31 4.59 -3.18 -4.55
CA LEU A 31 4.14 -3.58 -3.22
C LEU A 31 3.02 -4.64 -3.25
N MET A 32 2.42 -4.90 -4.42
CA MET A 32 1.32 -5.86 -4.63
C MET A 32 1.56 -7.21 -3.93
N ASP A 33 2.64 -7.92 -4.27
CA ASP A 33 2.93 -9.23 -3.68
C ASP A 33 3.17 -9.18 -2.16
N THR A 34 3.72 -8.07 -1.67
CA THR A 34 3.98 -7.89 -0.23
C THR A 34 2.67 -7.65 0.50
N PHE A 35 1.79 -6.84 -0.09
CA PHE A 35 0.46 -6.58 0.43
C PHE A 35 -0.39 -7.86 0.46
N ASP A 36 -0.44 -8.64 -0.62
CA ASP A 36 -1.24 -9.86 -0.68
C ASP A 36 -0.82 -10.90 0.37
N LYS A 37 0.48 -11.01 0.64
CA LYS A 37 1.01 -11.88 1.70
C LYS A 37 0.69 -11.32 3.09
N ALA A 38 0.81 -10.00 3.27
CA ALA A 38 0.59 -9.34 4.55
C ALA A 38 -0.90 -9.32 4.94
N LYS A 39 -1.81 -9.13 3.98
CA LYS A 39 -3.26 -8.98 4.22
C LYS A 39 -3.85 -10.05 5.14
N ASN A 40 -3.35 -11.28 5.08
CA ASN A 40 -3.86 -12.41 5.86
C ASN A 40 -2.97 -12.82 7.04
N LYS A 41 -1.75 -12.29 7.15
CA LYS A 41 -0.72 -12.76 8.11
C LYS A 41 -0.17 -11.67 9.02
N ASP A 42 -0.18 -10.43 8.54
CA ASP A 42 0.39 -9.26 9.18
C ASP A 42 -0.43 -8.02 8.78
N THR A 43 -1.56 -7.86 9.46
CA THR A 43 -2.51 -6.78 9.20
C THR A 43 -1.91 -5.39 9.46
N GLU A 44 -0.93 -5.29 10.37
CA GLU A 44 -0.22 -4.03 10.62
C GLU A 44 0.65 -3.63 9.43
N LEU A 45 1.40 -4.58 8.86
CA LEU A 45 2.17 -4.35 7.63
C LEU A 45 1.25 -4.02 6.45
N ALA A 46 0.13 -4.74 6.29
CA ALA A 46 -0.84 -4.47 5.24
C ALA A 46 -1.42 -3.06 5.35
N ARG A 47 -1.78 -2.63 6.57
CA ARG A 47 -2.24 -1.26 6.87
C ARG A 47 -1.17 -0.23 6.52
N MET A 48 0.08 -0.45 6.95
CA MET A 48 1.20 0.45 6.68
C MET A 48 1.43 0.65 5.17
N ILE A 49 1.32 -0.41 4.38
CA ILE A 49 1.44 -0.33 2.91
C ILE A 49 0.32 0.54 2.31
N LEU A 50 -0.93 0.31 2.72
CA LEU A 50 -2.08 1.07 2.20
C LEU A 50 -2.01 2.56 2.58
N GLU A 51 -1.57 2.88 3.80
CA GLU A 51 -1.34 4.25 4.22
C GLU A 51 -0.23 4.92 3.38
N ALA A 52 0.87 4.20 3.12
CA ALA A 52 1.99 4.73 2.37
C ALA A 52 1.64 5.04 0.90
N ILE A 53 0.75 4.26 0.28
CA ILE A 53 0.24 4.52 -1.08
C ILE A 53 -0.98 5.47 -1.10
N ARG A 54 -1.22 6.18 0.01
CA ARG A 54 -2.24 7.23 0.17
C ARG A 54 -3.68 6.72 -0.01
N VAL A 55 -3.97 5.51 0.49
CA VAL A 55 -5.36 5.07 0.66
C VAL A 55 -5.94 5.75 1.90
N ASP A 56 -7.17 6.24 1.82
CA ASP A 56 -7.83 6.86 2.97
C ASP A 56 -8.20 5.79 4.03
N LYS A 57 -8.28 6.24 5.28
CA LYS A 57 -8.55 5.35 6.42
C LYS A 57 -9.84 4.53 6.26
N GLN A 58 -10.91 5.13 5.73
CA GLN A 58 -12.18 4.44 5.58
C GLN A 58 -12.07 3.30 4.56
N SER A 59 -11.38 3.53 3.45
CA SER A 59 -11.09 2.48 2.46
C SER A 59 -10.18 1.40 3.04
N ILE A 60 -9.17 1.76 3.83
CA ILE A 60 -8.29 0.78 4.51
C ILE A 60 -9.11 -0.14 5.42
N ASP A 61 -9.97 0.44 6.25
CA ASP A 61 -10.78 -0.35 7.18
C ASP A 61 -11.73 -1.29 6.42
N LYS A 62 -12.23 -0.91 5.23
CA LYS A 62 -13.03 -1.80 4.35
C LYS A 62 -12.19 -2.89 3.66
N ILE A 63 -10.94 -2.61 3.33
CA ILE A 63 -10.05 -3.56 2.63
C ILE A 63 -9.53 -4.64 3.58
N LEU A 64 -9.31 -4.27 4.84
CA LEU A 64 -8.72 -5.12 5.88
C LEU A 64 -9.74 -5.70 6.87
N SER A 65 -11.04 -5.39 6.72
CA SER A 65 -12.11 -5.98 7.54
C SER A 65 -12.30 -7.47 7.31
#